data_AF-A0A953ERY8-F1
#
_entry.id   AF-A0A953ERY8-F1
#
_cell.length_a   1.000
_cell.length_b   1.000
_cell.length_c   1.000
_cell.angle_alpha   90.00
_cell.angle_beta   90.00
_cell.angle_gamma   90.00
#
_symmetry.space_group_name_H-M   'P 1'
#
loop_
_entity.id
_entity.type
_entity.pdbx_description
1 polymer ?
#
loop_
_entity_poly.entity_id
_entity_poly.type
_entity_poly.pdbx_seq_one_letter_code
_entity_poly.pdbx_strand_id
1 'polypeptide(L)'
;MALAIFEAYYSRPIAPTRRVALGRMLLPVDPAPGFGGVLLGGIMARFARELDEDTDEELDVLLDLLEAGSHIGQPRLRHRFQADRVGLTRCRHRLEASGEQFRFVFDSHVGTPTQHVLCAAYAAAAIETEERPALFAALRKGLDWVGPIDDALVRYLSDRRTLGHSVGSDPVGWALYRLGIAGPMNGDDLHVAVSRAFRTLLIEAHPDHGGSVELAADRIAELREARRILLAS
;
A
#
# COMPACT_ATOMS: atom_id res chain seq x y z
N MET A 1 21.43 11.92 -3.29
CA MET A 1 21.96 10.79 -2.49
C MET A 1 20.88 9.72 -2.38
N ALA A 2 21.20 8.42 -2.53
CA ALA A 2 20.21 7.36 -2.36
C ALA A 2 19.91 7.10 -0.87
N LEU A 3 18.64 7.19 -0.49
CA LEU A 3 18.13 6.93 0.85
C LEU A 3 17.68 5.48 1.03
N ALA A 4 17.10 4.90 -0.03
CA ALA A 4 16.71 3.50 -0.08
C ALA A 4 16.93 2.96 -1.49
N ILE A 5 17.25 1.66 -1.58
CA ILE A 5 17.47 0.94 -2.84
C ILE A 5 16.77 -0.41 -2.73
N PHE A 6 15.97 -0.73 -3.75
CA PHE A 6 15.37 -2.03 -3.91
C PHE A 6 15.74 -2.61 -5.27
N GLU A 7 16.23 -3.85 -5.28
CA GLU A 7 16.47 -4.59 -6.51
C GLU A 7 15.62 -5.85 -6.55
N ALA A 8 15.15 -6.15 -7.75
CA ALA A 8 14.42 -7.36 -8.07
C ALA A 8 14.89 -7.90 -9.42
N TYR A 9 14.54 -9.15 -9.69
CA TYR A 9 14.90 -9.84 -10.91
C TYR A 9 13.66 -10.48 -11.51
N TYR A 10 13.43 -10.22 -12.79
CA TYR A 10 12.20 -10.59 -13.48
C TYR A 10 12.48 -11.49 -14.67
N SER A 11 11.63 -12.52 -14.86
CA SER A 11 11.61 -13.26 -16.11
C SER A 11 11.15 -12.35 -17.24
N ARG A 12 11.74 -12.51 -18.42
CA ARG A 12 11.26 -11.84 -19.64
C ARG A 12 9.82 -12.28 -19.96
N PRO A 13 8.99 -11.42 -20.59
CA PRO A 13 7.58 -11.74 -20.88
C PRO A 13 7.36 -13.03 -21.69
N ILE A 14 8.33 -13.41 -22.54
CA ILE A 14 8.26 -14.56 -23.45
C ILE A 14 8.76 -15.85 -22.76
N ALA A 15 9.24 -15.78 -21.51
CA ALA A 15 9.70 -16.97 -20.81
C ALA A 15 8.52 -17.91 -20.47
N PRO A 16 8.68 -19.23 -20.68
CA PRO A 16 7.61 -20.20 -20.40
C PRO A 16 7.24 -20.27 -18.91
N THR A 17 8.15 -19.85 -18.02
CA THR A 17 7.90 -19.73 -16.58
C THR A 17 8.06 -18.28 -16.13
N ARG A 18 7.00 -17.72 -15.57
CA ARG A 18 6.99 -16.39 -14.96
C ARG A 18 7.64 -16.47 -13.57
N ARG A 19 8.81 -15.86 -13.42
CA ARG A 19 9.65 -15.97 -12.21
C ARG A 19 10.03 -14.59 -11.71
N VAL A 20 10.05 -14.45 -10.40
CA VAL A 20 10.54 -13.25 -9.71
C VAL A 20 11.50 -13.65 -8.59
N ALA A 21 12.53 -12.83 -8.36
CA ALA A 21 13.49 -13.02 -7.28
C ALA A 21 13.88 -11.68 -6.66
N LEU A 22 14.11 -11.66 -5.35
CA LEU A 22 14.62 -10.47 -4.66
C LEU A 22 16.13 -10.33 -4.93
N GLY A 23 16.56 -9.08 -5.05
CA GLY A 23 17.94 -8.67 -5.24
C GLY A 23 18.58 -8.09 -3.98
N ARG A 24 19.44 -7.09 -4.18
CA ARG A 24 19.95 -6.26 -3.08
C ARG A 24 18.82 -5.42 -2.50
N MET A 25 18.75 -5.37 -1.17
CA MET A 25 17.82 -4.53 -0.43
C MET A 25 18.62 -3.64 0.52
N LEU A 26 18.57 -2.32 0.30
CA LEU A 26 18.99 -1.32 1.27
C LEU A 26 17.72 -0.54 1.63
N LEU A 27 17.00 -1.04 2.61
CA LEU A 27 15.69 -0.54 3.01
C LEU A 27 15.77 -0.14 4.48
N PRO A 28 16.23 1.07 4.83
CA PRO A 28 16.20 1.54 6.21
C PRO A 28 14.75 1.69 6.66
N VAL A 29 14.36 0.94 7.69
CA VAL A 29 12.97 0.89 8.18
C VAL A 29 12.78 1.53 9.55
N ASP A 30 13.86 1.85 10.27
CA ASP A 30 13.80 2.52 11.57
C ASP A 30 14.09 4.04 11.41
N PRO A 31 13.22 4.93 11.92
CA PRO A 31 11.91 4.63 12.51
C PRO A 31 10.88 4.22 11.45
N ALA A 32 9.97 3.31 11.81
CA ALA A 32 8.91 2.82 10.92
C ALA A 32 8.11 3.97 10.26
N PRO A 33 7.77 3.87 8.96
CA PRO A 33 8.13 2.79 8.02
C PRO A 33 9.52 2.96 7.38
N GLY A 34 10.25 4.03 7.75
CA GLY A 34 11.54 4.43 7.20
C GLY A 34 11.53 4.72 5.70
N PHE A 35 12.69 5.10 5.16
CA PHE A 35 12.82 5.30 3.70
C PHE A 35 12.63 4.01 2.91
N GLY A 36 12.86 2.86 3.53
CA GLY A 36 12.58 1.54 2.97
C GLY A 36 11.09 1.35 2.70
N GLY A 37 10.23 1.55 3.71
CA GLY A 37 8.78 1.45 3.54
C GLY A 37 8.22 2.52 2.60
N VAL A 38 8.76 3.74 2.64
CA VAL A 38 8.41 4.79 1.65
C VAL A 38 8.74 4.35 0.23
N LEU A 39 9.90 3.75 -0.01
CA LEU A 39 10.26 3.24 -1.34
C LEU A 39 9.31 2.13 -1.79
N LEU A 40 9.02 1.16 -0.91
CA LEU A 40 8.13 0.03 -1.26
C LEU A 40 6.70 0.50 -1.50
N GLY A 41 6.17 1.40 -0.66
CA GLY A 41 4.85 2.03 -0.89
C GLY A 41 4.81 2.86 -2.17
N GLY A 42 5.91 3.55 -2.51
CA GLY A 42 6.02 4.27 -3.78
C GLY A 42 5.99 3.35 -5.00
N ILE A 43 6.57 2.15 -4.91
CA ILE A 43 6.45 1.13 -5.97
C ILE A 43 4.98 0.72 -6.12
N MET A 44 4.26 0.50 -5.02
CA MET A 44 2.82 0.19 -5.08
C MET A 44 2.05 1.32 -5.78
N ALA A 45 2.22 2.57 -5.32
CA ALA A 45 1.55 3.74 -5.91
C ALA A 45 1.84 3.93 -7.40
N ARG A 46 3.05 3.62 -7.84
CA ARG A 46 3.43 3.74 -9.25
C ARG A 46 2.78 2.67 -10.10
N PHE A 47 2.83 1.40 -9.69
CA PHE A 47 2.56 0.27 -10.58
C PHE A 47 1.17 -0.36 -10.38
N ALA A 48 0.54 -0.23 -9.21
CA ALA A 48 -0.77 -0.84 -8.95
C ALA A 48 -1.88 -0.34 -9.88
N ARG A 49 -1.79 0.91 -10.33
CA ARG A 49 -2.75 1.53 -11.26
C ARG A 49 -2.79 0.90 -12.65
N GLU A 50 -1.82 0.05 -12.97
CA GLU A 50 -1.72 -0.65 -14.25
C GLU A 50 -2.15 -2.13 -14.12
N LEU A 51 -2.63 -2.55 -12.94
CA LEU A 51 -3.16 -3.89 -12.71
C LEU A 51 -4.62 -3.99 -13.18
N ASP A 52 -5.02 -5.18 -13.61
CA ASP A 52 -6.42 -5.55 -13.74
C ASP A 52 -7.05 -5.83 -12.37
N GLU A 53 -8.39 -5.72 -12.28
CA GLU A 53 -9.18 -5.88 -11.05
C GLU A 53 -8.92 -7.23 -10.36
N ASP A 54 -8.90 -8.34 -11.12
CA ASP A 54 -8.61 -9.67 -10.57
C ASP A 54 -7.21 -9.74 -9.91
N THR A 55 -6.21 -9.11 -10.54
CA THR A 55 -4.83 -9.08 -10.02
C THR A 55 -4.70 -8.17 -8.80
N ASP A 56 -5.48 -7.09 -8.74
CA ASP A 56 -5.53 -6.17 -7.60
C ASP A 56 -6.14 -6.86 -6.37
N GLU A 57 -7.28 -7.55 -6.53
CA GLU A 57 -7.91 -8.33 -5.46
C GLU A 57 -7.00 -9.47 -4.95
N GLU A 58 -6.33 -10.20 -5.84
CA GLU A 58 -5.38 -11.26 -5.44
C GLU A 58 -4.16 -10.66 -4.69
N LEU A 59 -3.73 -9.44 -5.03
CA LEU A 59 -2.64 -8.75 -4.36
C LEU A 59 -3.03 -8.35 -2.93
N ASP A 60 -4.23 -7.81 -2.71
CA ASP A 60 -4.73 -7.45 -1.38
C ASP A 60 -4.74 -8.65 -0.44
N VAL A 61 -5.30 -9.78 -0.88
CA VAL A 61 -5.31 -11.02 -0.10
C VAL A 61 -3.88 -11.50 0.20
N LEU A 62 -2.97 -11.37 -0.77
CA LEU A 62 -1.57 -11.74 -0.58
C LEU A 62 -0.88 -10.84 0.46
N LEU A 63 -1.18 -9.54 0.50
CA LEU A 63 -0.61 -8.62 1.49
C LEU A 63 -1.00 -9.03 2.91
N ASP A 64 -2.28 -9.37 3.14
CA ASP A 64 -2.75 -9.83 4.45
C ASP A 64 -2.04 -11.11 4.90
N LEU A 65 -1.90 -12.08 3.99
CA LEU A 65 -1.22 -13.34 4.28
C LEU A 65 0.27 -13.13 4.60
N LEU A 66 0.95 -12.27 3.84
CA LEU A 66 2.36 -11.96 4.04
C LEU A 66 2.60 -11.17 5.34
N GLU A 67 1.74 -10.20 5.65
CA GLU A 67 1.82 -9.45 6.91
C GLU A 67 1.67 -10.37 8.10
N ALA A 68 0.68 -11.28 8.06
CA ALA A 68 0.46 -12.29 9.09
C ALA A 68 1.59 -13.34 9.20
N GLY A 69 2.56 -13.33 8.27
CA GLY A 69 3.64 -14.33 8.24
C GLY A 69 3.16 -15.74 7.87
N SER A 70 2.02 -15.83 7.16
CA SER A 70 1.44 -17.10 6.74
C SER A 70 2.31 -17.81 5.69
N HIS A 71 2.21 -19.13 5.63
CA HIS A 71 2.84 -19.88 4.54
C HIS A 71 2.14 -19.59 3.21
N ILE A 72 2.91 -19.13 2.22
CA ILE A 72 2.39 -18.76 0.91
C ILE A 72 2.66 -19.88 -0.10
N GLY A 73 1.61 -20.60 -0.49
CA GLY A 73 1.66 -21.50 -1.64
C GLY A 73 2.07 -20.74 -2.91
N GLN A 74 2.89 -21.37 -3.75
CA GLN A 74 3.41 -20.78 -4.99
C GLN A 74 2.83 -21.52 -6.20
N PRO A 75 2.53 -20.84 -7.32
CA PRO A 75 2.79 -19.43 -7.63
C PRO A 75 1.75 -18.45 -7.05
N ARG A 76 2.05 -17.14 -7.06
CA ARG A 76 1.13 -16.03 -6.73
C ARG A 76 1.11 -14.96 -7.79
N LEU A 77 -0.06 -14.40 -8.10
CA LEU A 77 -0.26 -13.46 -9.21
C LEU A 77 0.33 -14.03 -10.52
N ARG A 78 0.24 -15.35 -10.72
CA ARG A 78 0.83 -16.11 -11.85
C ARG A 78 2.37 -16.10 -11.91
N HIS A 79 3.07 -15.68 -10.86
CA HIS A 79 4.52 -15.63 -10.78
C HIS A 79 5.04 -16.54 -9.68
N ARG A 80 6.14 -17.25 -9.96
CA ARG A 80 6.85 -18.06 -8.95
C ARG A 80 7.95 -17.24 -8.31
N PHE A 81 7.92 -17.15 -6.97
CA PHE A 81 9.02 -16.60 -6.19
C PHE A 81 10.16 -17.62 -6.05
N GLN A 82 11.41 -17.19 -6.24
CA GLN A 82 12.59 -18.05 -6.13
C GLN A 82 13.84 -17.26 -5.72
N ALA A 83 14.87 -17.98 -5.26
CA ALA A 83 16.18 -17.40 -4.94
C ALA A 83 17.10 -17.30 -6.17
N ASP A 84 16.99 -18.23 -7.12
CA ASP A 84 17.81 -18.24 -8.33
C ASP A 84 17.46 -17.07 -9.26
N ARG A 85 18.50 -16.43 -9.78
CA ARG A 85 18.44 -15.24 -10.65
C ARG A 85 18.91 -15.52 -12.07
N VAL A 86 19.35 -16.75 -12.37
CA VAL A 86 19.86 -17.10 -13.70
C VAL A 86 18.77 -16.92 -14.77
N GLY A 87 19.12 -16.14 -15.80
CA GLY A 87 18.22 -15.80 -16.91
C GLY A 87 17.11 -14.80 -16.55
N LEU A 88 17.18 -14.14 -15.39
CA LEU A 88 16.30 -13.04 -15.02
C LEU A 88 16.98 -11.69 -15.28
N THR A 89 16.19 -10.69 -15.67
CA THR A 89 16.66 -9.32 -15.86
C THR A 89 16.57 -8.55 -14.55
N ARG A 90 17.66 -7.89 -14.17
CA ARG A 90 17.72 -7.02 -12.97
C ARG A 90 16.90 -5.75 -13.21
N CYS A 91 16.12 -5.37 -12.22
CA CYS A 91 15.39 -4.12 -12.09
C CYS A 91 15.82 -3.44 -10.78
N ARG A 92 15.92 -2.10 -10.77
CA ARG A 92 16.34 -1.34 -9.60
C ARG A 92 15.50 -0.09 -9.39
N HIS A 93 14.95 0.04 -8.19
CA HIS A 93 14.20 1.20 -7.71
C HIS A 93 14.97 1.92 -6.61
N ARG A 94 14.86 3.24 -6.55
CA ARG A 94 15.50 4.06 -5.51
C ARG A 94 14.61 5.19 -5.03
N LEU A 95 14.78 5.54 -3.76
CA LEU A 95 14.37 6.83 -3.22
C LEU A 95 15.63 7.66 -3.03
N GLU A 96 15.67 8.85 -3.60
CA GLU A 96 16.82 9.75 -3.54
C GLU A 96 16.43 11.09 -2.89
N ALA A 97 17.36 11.69 -2.14
CA ALA A 97 17.28 13.09 -1.72
C ALA A 97 18.14 13.97 -2.62
N SER A 98 17.61 15.13 -2.99
CA SER A 98 18.30 16.21 -3.69
C SER A 98 18.00 17.53 -2.98
N GLY A 99 18.87 17.93 -2.04
CA GLY A 99 18.58 19.05 -1.14
C GLY A 99 17.42 18.70 -0.21
N GLU A 100 16.36 19.51 -0.24
CA GLU A 100 15.14 19.32 0.57
C GLU A 100 14.07 18.47 -0.12
N GLN A 101 14.28 18.09 -1.38
CA GLN A 101 13.32 17.33 -2.16
C GLN A 101 13.67 15.85 -2.19
N PHE A 102 12.63 15.03 -2.22
CA PHE A 102 12.71 13.59 -2.42
C PHE A 102 12.29 13.23 -3.84
N ARG A 103 12.91 12.19 -4.38
CA ARG A 103 12.62 11.71 -5.73
C ARG A 103 12.60 10.19 -5.77
N PHE A 104 11.50 9.65 -6.28
CA PHE A 104 11.45 8.26 -6.69
C PHE A 104 12.11 8.09 -8.06
N VAL A 105 12.99 7.09 -8.15
CA VAL A 105 13.63 6.67 -9.39
C VAL A 105 13.25 5.21 -9.61
N PHE A 106 12.27 4.99 -10.48
CA PHE A 106 11.79 3.66 -10.85
C PHE A 106 12.38 3.22 -12.18
N ASP A 107 12.83 1.98 -12.24
CA ASP A 107 13.16 1.32 -13.50
C ASP A 107 11.89 0.67 -14.07
N SER A 108 11.19 1.40 -14.92
CA SER A 108 9.94 0.96 -15.56
C SER A 108 10.15 0.31 -16.93
N HIS A 109 11.41 0.12 -17.37
CA HIS A 109 11.70 -0.49 -18.67
C HIS A 109 11.82 -2.02 -18.58
N VAL A 110 11.87 -2.55 -17.36
CA VAL A 110 12.08 -3.97 -17.08
C VAL A 110 10.98 -4.49 -16.17
N GLY A 111 10.27 -5.51 -16.65
CA GLY A 111 9.23 -6.20 -15.89
C GLY A 111 7.83 -5.68 -16.18
N THR A 112 6.84 -6.37 -15.63
CA THR A 112 5.43 -5.96 -15.67
C THR A 112 5.04 -5.29 -14.35
N PRO A 113 3.95 -4.49 -14.32
CA PRO A 113 3.42 -3.91 -13.09
C PRO A 113 3.23 -4.94 -11.97
N THR A 114 2.64 -6.11 -12.30
CA THR A 114 2.48 -7.24 -11.36
C THR A 114 3.80 -7.70 -10.75
N GLN A 115 4.88 -7.76 -11.52
CA GLN A 115 6.19 -8.18 -11.00
C GLN A 115 6.77 -7.15 -10.03
N HIS A 116 6.54 -5.85 -10.28
CA HIS A 116 7.01 -4.79 -9.39
C HIS A 116 6.31 -4.82 -8.03
N VAL A 117 4.98 -4.84 -8.02
CA VAL A 117 4.19 -4.86 -6.78
C VAL A 117 4.42 -6.15 -5.98
N LEU A 118 4.48 -7.30 -6.66
CA LEU A 118 4.73 -8.59 -6.02
C LEU A 118 6.10 -8.64 -5.33
N CYS A 119 7.14 -8.14 -6.00
CA CYS A 119 8.47 -8.08 -5.40
C CYS A 119 8.54 -7.07 -4.26
N ALA A 120 7.80 -5.95 -4.31
CA ALA A 120 7.72 -5.03 -3.18
C ALA A 120 7.04 -5.69 -1.96
N ALA A 121 5.97 -6.44 -2.16
CA ALA A 121 5.30 -7.22 -1.11
C ALA A 121 6.24 -8.27 -0.48
N TYR A 122 6.96 -9.05 -1.31
CA TYR A 122 7.94 -10.02 -0.80
C TYR A 122 9.13 -9.35 -0.11
N ALA A 123 9.55 -8.17 -0.55
CA ALA A 123 10.60 -7.42 0.13
C ALA A 123 10.16 -6.96 1.52
N ALA A 124 8.93 -6.46 1.67
CA ALA A 124 8.37 -6.10 2.98
C ALA A 124 8.27 -7.33 3.91
N ALA A 125 7.82 -8.48 3.38
CA ALA A 125 7.72 -9.72 4.15
C ALA A 125 9.07 -10.27 4.61
N ALA A 126 10.16 -9.97 3.88
CA ALA A 126 11.51 -10.42 4.18
C ALA A 126 12.21 -9.58 5.29
N ILE A 127 11.64 -8.43 5.66
CA ILE A 127 12.17 -7.58 6.74
C ILE A 127 11.66 -8.10 8.10
N GLU A 128 12.41 -7.80 9.17
CA GLU A 128 12.14 -8.24 10.54
C GLU A 128 10.68 -8.00 10.97
N THR A 129 10.19 -8.90 11.82
CA THR A 129 8.76 -9.01 12.13
C THR A 129 8.18 -7.82 12.89
N GLU A 130 8.97 -7.12 13.72
CA GLU A 130 8.45 -6.00 14.54
C GLU A 130 8.00 -4.79 13.72
N GLU A 131 8.73 -4.45 12.65
CA GLU A 131 8.40 -3.33 11.76
C GLU A 131 7.47 -3.71 10.61
N ARG A 132 7.13 -5.00 10.49
CA ARG A 132 6.32 -5.54 9.40
C ARG A 132 4.96 -4.83 9.28
N PRO A 133 4.16 -4.62 10.34
CA PRO A 133 2.87 -3.96 10.18
C PRO A 133 2.96 -2.55 9.61
N ALA A 134 3.97 -1.78 10.03
CA ALA A 134 4.19 -0.43 9.51
C ALA A 134 4.61 -0.43 8.03
N LEU A 135 5.40 -1.42 7.59
CA LEU A 135 5.73 -1.59 6.19
C LEU A 135 4.51 -1.94 5.35
N PHE A 136 3.71 -2.92 5.78
CA PHE A 136 2.49 -3.31 5.06
C PHE A 136 1.46 -2.18 5.03
N ALA A 137 1.36 -1.37 6.08
CA ALA A 137 0.59 -0.13 6.06
C ALA A 137 1.08 0.85 4.98
N ALA A 138 2.41 1.02 4.83
CA ALA A 138 2.96 1.86 3.76
C ALA A 138 2.69 1.29 2.35
N LEU A 139 2.70 -0.03 2.19
CA LEU A 139 2.32 -0.70 0.93
C LEU A 139 0.85 -0.40 0.58
N ARG A 140 -0.08 -0.60 1.51
CA ARG A 140 -1.52 -0.33 1.31
C ARG A 140 -1.80 1.15 1.01
N LYS A 141 -1.17 2.06 1.76
CA LYS A 141 -1.19 3.51 1.44
C LYS A 141 -0.71 3.78 0.01
N GLY A 142 0.31 3.06 -0.43
CA GLY A 142 0.76 3.11 -1.81
C GLY A 142 -0.34 2.69 -2.80
N LEU A 143 -1.04 1.58 -2.55
CA LEU A 143 -2.15 1.12 -3.39
C LEU A 143 -3.28 2.17 -3.48
N ASP A 144 -3.63 2.78 -2.35
CA ASP A 144 -4.69 3.79 -2.24
C ASP A 144 -4.29 5.17 -2.80
N TRP A 145 -3.02 5.38 -3.14
CA TRP A 145 -2.55 6.70 -3.54
C TRP A 145 -3.15 7.15 -4.87
N VAL A 146 -3.82 8.30 -4.81
CA VAL A 146 -4.33 9.01 -5.98
C VAL A 146 -3.68 10.39 -6.04
N GLY A 147 -2.61 10.51 -6.83
CA GLY A 147 -1.89 11.76 -6.98
C GLY A 147 -0.58 11.60 -7.75
N PRO A 148 0.19 12.70 -7.89
CA PRO A 148 1.53 12.65 -8.46
C PRO A 148 2.48 11.81 -7.58
N ILE A 149 3.53 11.26 -8.21
CA ILE A 149 4.60 10.54 -7.51
C ILE A 149 5.71 11.54 -7.17
N ASP A 150 5.51 12.29 -6.09
CA ASP A 150 6.41 13.38 -5.65
C ASP A 150 6.53 13.46 -4.12
N ASP A 151 6.96 14.61 -3.61
CA ASP A 151 7.11 14.87 -2.18
C ASP A 151 5.79 14.69 -1.39
N ALA A 152 4.62 14.91 -2.01
CA ALA A 152 3.34 14.69 -1.35
C ALA A 152 3.14 13.20 -1.04
N LEU A 153 3.51 12.32 -1.97
CA LEU A 153 3.50 10.88 -1.75
C LEU A 153 4.50 10.49 -0.65
N VAL A 154 5.69 11.09 -0.61
CA VAL A 154 6.67 10.80 0.45
C VAL A 154 6.13 11.18 1.81
N ARG A 155 5.54 12.38 1.95
CA ARG A 155 4.91 12.83 3.19
C ARG A 155 3.77 11.92 3.59
N TYR A 156 2.90 11.59 2.63
CA TYR A 156 1.79 10.67 2.85
C TYR A 156 2.31 9.34 3.37
N LEU A 157 3.22 8.65 2.68
CA LEU A 157 3.75 7.35 3.10
C LEU A 157 4.55 7.40 4.42
N SER A 158 5.17 8.53 4.73
CA SER A 158 5.95 8.73 5.96
C SER A 158 5.08 9.05 7.18
N ASP A 159 3.84 9.50 6.99
CA ASP A 159 2.99 9.87 8.10
C ASP A 159 2.50 8.62 8.85
N ARG A 160 2.88 8.56 10.14
CA ARG A 160 2.45 7.53 11.08
C ARG A 160 1.05 7.84 11.65
N ARG A 161 0.53 9.06 11.49
CA ARG A 161 -0.76 9.48 12.08
C ARG A 161 -1.99 8.89 11.39
N THR A 162 -1.85 8.40 10.16
CA THR A 162 -2.90 7.57 9.52
C THR A 162 -3.00 6.17 10.14
N LEU A 163 -2.25 5.89 11.21
CA LEU A 163 -2.38 4.70 12.06
C LEU A 163 -2.81 5.11 13.47
N GLY A 164 -3.94 5.81 13.55
CA GLY A 164 -4.75 5.83 14.75
C GLY A 164 -5.74 4.66 14.70
N HIS A 165 -5.43 3.60 15.42
CA HIS A 165 -6.23 2.39 15.69
C HIS A 165 -5.98 1.24 14.71
N SER A 166 -5.15 0.31 15.19
CA SER A 166 -5.36 -1.13 15.05
C SER A 166 -6.75 -1.50 14.49
N VAL A 167 -6.80 -1.85 13.20
CA VAL A 167 -7.79 -2.77 12.61
C VAL A 167 -7.48 -4.18 13.14
N GLY A 168 -7.37 -4.29 14.47
CA GLY A 168 -7.06 -5.50 15.19
C GLY A 168 -8.29 -5.86 16.01
N SER A 169 -8.93 -6.95 15.60
CA SER A 169 -10.13 -7.64 16.13
C SER A 169 -11.53 -7.17 15.73
N ASP A 170 -11.78 -5.91 15.33
CA ASP A 170 -13.13 -5.48 14.90
C ASP A 170 -13.14 -4.33 13.86
N PRO A 171 -12.99 -4.65 12.56
CA PRO A 171 -13.02 -3.66 11.47
C PRO A 171 -14.37 -2.94 11.35
N VAL A 172 -15.47 -3.65 11.59
CA VAL A 172 -16.84 -3.12 11.50
C VAL A 172 -17.10 -2.12 12.64
N GLY A 173 -16.70 -2.47 13.86
CA GLY A 173 -16.82 -1.58 15.02
C GLY A 173 -16.02 -0.29 14.87
N TRP A 174 -14.81 -0.35 14.31
CA TRP A 174 -14.04 0.85 13.97
C TRP A 174 -14.76 1.71 12.93
N ALA A 175 -15.27 1.12 11.86
CA ALA A 175 -15.94 1.86 10.79
C ALA A 175 -17.25 2.52 11.27
N LEU A 176 -18.03 1.82 12.10
CA LEU A 176 -19.23 2.37 12.75
C LEU A 176 -18.87 3.55 13.66
N TYR A 177 -17.84 3.42 14.49
CA TYR A 177 -17.33 4.50 15.34
C TYR A 177 -16.90 5.71 14.50
N ARG A 178 -16.20 5.47 13.38
CA ARG A 178 -15.65 6.54 12.55
C ARG A 178 -16.69 7.32 11.76
N LEU A 179 -17.79 6.67 11.38
CA LEU A 179 -18.96 7.34 10.79
C LEU A 179 -19.96 7.84 11.83
N GLY A 180 -19.72 7.61 13.13
CA GLY A 180 -20.65 8.01 14.20
C GLY A 180 -21.99 7.27 14.13
N ILE A 181 -22.02 6.06 13.58
CA ILE A 181 -23.22 5.23 13.46
C ILE A 181 -23.34 4.38 14.71
N ALA A 182 -24.43 4.57 15.46
CA ALA A 182 -24.71 3.84 16.69
C ALA A 182 -25.93 2.93 16.52
N GLY A 183 -25.85 1.74 17.12
CA GLY A 183 -26.93 0.76 17.17
C GLY A 183 -26.87 -0.28 16.03
N PRO A 184 -27.58 -1.40 16.17
CA PRO A 184 -27.61 -2.45 15.16
C PRO A 184 -28.41 -1.99 13.94
N MET A 185 -27.74 -1.91 12.78
CA MET A 185 -28.34 -1.60 11.47
C MET A 185 -27.82 -2.61 10.45
N ASN A 186 -28.70 -3.11 9.57
CA ASN A 186 -28.35 -4.11 8.56
C ASN A 186 -28.96 -3.73 7.20
N GLY A 187 -28.38 -4.25 6.11
CA GLY A 187 -28.94 -4.13 4.76
C GLY A 187 -29.12 -2.68 4.30
N ASP A 188 -30.26 -2.38 3.69
CA ASP A 188 -30.56 -1.06 3.10
C ASP A 188 -30.50 0.09 4.12
N ASP A 189 -30.91 -0.16 5.37
CA ASP A 189 -30.88 0.84 6.43
C ASP A 189 -29.45 1.24 6.81
N LEU A 190 -28.53 0.26 6.87
CA LEU A 190 -27.11 0.51 7.06
C LEU A 190 -26.53 1.29 5.87
N HIS A 191 -26.89 0.92 4.63
CA HIS A 191 -26.42 1.60 3.43
C HIS A 191 -26.82 3.09 3.39
N VAL A 192 -28.06 3.38 3.76
CA VAL A 192 -28.58 4.76 3.86
C VAL A 192 -27.87 5.53 4.96
N ALA A 193 -27.66 4.92 6.13
CA ALA A 193 -26.96 5.53 7.25
C ALA A 193 -25.49 5.85 6.91
N VAL A 194 -24.76 4.90 6.32
CA VAL A 194 -23.39 5.06 5.84
C VAL A 194 -23.28 6.19 4.82
N SER A 195 -24.16 6.19 3.81
CA SER A 195 -24.15 7.21 2.76
C SER A 195 -24.46 8.61 3.31
N ARG A 196 -25.36 8.71 4.29
CA ARG A 196 -25.69 9.98 4.94
C ARG A 196 -24.53 10.47 5.80
N ALA A 197 -24.01 9.63 6.69
CA ALA A 197 -22.92 9.97 7.60
C ALA A 197 -21.66 10.38 6.84
N PHE A 198 -21.31 9.62 5.79
CA PHE A 198 -20.17 9.92 4.93
C PHE A 198 -20.30 11.31 4.29
N ARG A 199 -21.45 11.65 3.69
CA ARG A 199 -21.65 12.98 3.08
C ARG A 199 -21.50 14.11 4.09
N THR A 200 -22.09 13.98 5.27
CA THR A 200 -21.99 14.98 6.32
C THR A 200 -20.55 15.18 6.77
N LEU A 201 -19.86 14.10 7.12
CA LEU A 201 -18.48 14.15 7.62
C LEU A 201 -17.47 14.57 6.54
N LEU A 202 -17.75 14.26 5.27
CA LEU A 202 -16.94 14.69 4.13
C LEU A 202 -17.02 16.21 3.94
N ILE A 203 -18.23 16.78 4.05
CA ILE A 203 -18.43 18.24 3.99
C ILE A 203 -17.69 18.90 5.15
N GLU A 204 -17.82 18.39 6.37
CA GLU A 204 -17.12 18.93 7.55
C GLU A 204 -15.60 18.84 7.46
N ALA A 205 -15.07 17.77 6.86
CA ALA A 205 -13.64 17.59 6.68
C ALA A 205 -13.06 18.51 5.59
N HIS A 206 -13.88 19.01 4.67
CA HIS A 206 -13.39 19.76 3.51
C HIS A 206 -12.95 21.19 3.89
N PRO A 207 -11.77 21.66 3.43
CA PRO A 207 -11.27 23.00 3.76
C PRO A 207 -12.20 24.14 3.33
N ASP A 208 -12.86 23.98 2.18
CA ASP A 208 -13.83 24.96 1.65
C ASP A 208 -15.07 25.14 2.55
N HIS A 209 -15.28 24.25 3.50
CA HIS A 209 -16.37 24.29 4.47
C HIS A 209 -15.89 24.52 5.91
N GLY A 210 -14.66 25.02 6.09
CA GLY A 210 -14.08 25.35 7.38
C GLY A 210 -13.31 24.21 8.05
N GLY A 211 -13.09 23.09 7.34
CA GLY A 211 -12.20 22.01 7.76
C GLY A 211 -10.73 22.43 7.79
N SER A 212 -9.92 21.72 8.58
CA SER A 212 -8.47 21.95 8.63
C SER A 212 -7.83 21.59 7.29
N VAL A 213 -7.19 22.56 6.63
CA VAL A 213 -6.43 22.35 5.39
C VAL A 213 -5.38 21.24 5.56
N GLU A 214 -4.76 21.17 6.74
CA GLU A 214 -3.67 20.25 7.04
C GLU A 214 -4.15 18.83 7.33
N LEU A 215 -5.38 18.65 7.83
CA LEU A 215 -5.92 17.35 8.28
C LEU A 215 -7.06 16.83 7.39
N ALA A 216 -7.54 17.63 6.44
CA ALA A 216 -8.66 17.29 5.58
C ALA A 216 -8.41 15.99 4.80
N ALA A 217 -7.23 15.85 4.21
CA ALA A 217 -6.88 14.69 3.40
C ALA A 217 -6.95 13.38 4.21
N ASP A 218 -6.35 13.37 5.40
CA ASP A 218 -6.34 12.20 6.29
C ASP A 218 -7.75 11.84 6.76
N ARG A 219 -8.52 12.86 7.15
CA ARG A 219 -9.90 12.67 7.60
C ARG A 219 -10.79 12.15 6.47
N ILE A 220 -10.61 12.63 5.24
CA ILE A 220 -11.34 12.13 4.07
C ILE A 220 -10.95 10.68 3.77
N ALA A 221 -9.67 10.31 3.89
CA ALA A 221 -9.20 8.95 3.68
C ALA A 221 -9.82 7.97 4.70
N GLU A 222 -9.81 8.33 5.99
CA GLU A 222 -10.45 7.52 7.05
C GLU A 222 -11.95 7.32 6.80
N LEU A 223 -12.66 8.35 6.34
CA LEU A 223 -14.09 8.27 6.04
C LEU A 223 -14.39 7.37 4.84
N ARG A 224 -13.52 7.38 3.82
CA ARG A 224 -13.64 6.49 2.64
C ARG A 224 -13.43 5.04 3.04
N GLU A 225 -12.44 4.78 3.90
CA GLU A 225 -12.13 3.45 4.37
C GLU A 225 -13.24 2.88 5.28
N ALA A 226 -13.77 3.69 6.19
CA ALA A 226 -14.94 3.31 7.00
C ALA A 226 -16.17 2.98 6.13
N ARG A 227 -16.40 3.77 5.07
CA ARG A 227 -17.47 3.48 4.09
C ARG A 227 -17.22 2.16 3.35
N ARG A 228 -15.99 1.89 2.91
CA ARG A 228 -15.65 0.66 2.18
C ARG A 228 -15.93 -0.58 3.03
N ILE A 229 -15.48 -0.58 4.28
CA ILE A 229 -15.67 -1.70 5.21
C ILE A 229 -17.17 -2.02 5.42
N LEU A 230 -18.00 -1.00 5.67
CA LEU A 230 -19.44 -1.21 5.97
C LEU A 230 -20.31 -1.51 4.74
N LEU A 231 -19.80 -1.30 3.53
CA LEU A 231 -20.50 -1.63 2.29
C LEU A 231 -20.05 -2.98 1.70
N ALA A 232 -18.93 -3.52 2.17
CA ALA A 232 -18.43 -4.84 1.82
C ALA A 232 -18.92 -5.95 2.78
N SER A 233 -19.44 -5.58 3.95
CA SER A 233 -20.05 -6.47 4.96
C SER A 233 -21.51 -6.79 4.67
#